data_AF-E6Z489-F1
#
_entry.id   AF-E6Z489-F1
#
_cell.length_a   1.000
_cell.length_b   1.000
_cell.length_c   1.000
_cell.angle_alpha   90.00
_cell.angle_beta   90.00
_cell.angle_gamma   90.00
#
_symmetry.space_group_name_H-M   'P 1'
#
loop_
_entity.id
_entity.type
_entity.pdbx_description
1 polymer ?
#
loop_
_entity_poly.entity_id
_entity_poly.type
_entity_poly.pdbx_seq_one_letter_code
_entity_poly.pdbx_strand_id
1 'polypeptide(L)'
;LDYYHFASTHSSYIDVLKKREVRRGPLEVKPWNPTETDPDAQGSFSLARGHAMMWSIHASRVYKLRPLNQDGKLLSTVQGQTREDKLRWMFRQRNLTIYPNLQIVDIGTLQLRTWRPLAPDKTEITSHCLAPIGESDEARRVRIRL
;
A
#
# COMPACT_ATOMS: atom_id res chain seq x y z
N LEU A 1 2.43 13.27 -7.65
CA LEU A 1 3.04 11.96 -7.29
C LEU A 1 4.53 12.22 -7.11
N ASP A 2 5.10 11.82 -5.97
CA ASP A 2 6.43 12.28 -5.55
C ASP A 2 7.19 11.14 -4.85
N TYR A 3 8.26 10.62 -5.47
CA TYR A 3 9.17 9.64 -4.84
C TYR A 3 10.18 10.30 -3.90
N TYR A 4 10.58 11.54 -4.18
CA TYR A 4 11.67 12.23 -3.52
C TYR A 4 11.34 12.58 -2.07
N HIS A 5 10.08 12.94 -1.79
CA HIS A 5 9.69 13.34 -0.44
C HIS A 5 9.84 12.22 0.60
N PHE A 6 9.92 10.95 0.17
CA PHE A 6 9.93 9.81 1.09
C PHE A 6 11.11 9.91 2.08
N ALA A 7 12.32 10.10 1.57
CA ALA A 7 13.53 10.12 2.39
C ALA A 7 13.62 11.37 3.29
N SER A 8 13.13 12.52 2.83
CA SER A 8 13.23 13.78 3.56
C SER A 8 12.09 13.97 4.59
N THR A 9 10.88 13.56 4.24
CA THR A 9 9.66 13.87 5.02
C THR A 9 9.32 12.76 6.01
N HIS A 10 9.70 11.49 5.74
CA HIS A 10 9.33 10.33 6.56
C HIS A 10 10.48 9.81 7.44
N SER A 11 11.54 10.59 7.65
CA SER A 11 12.71 10.18 8.45
C SER A 11 12.34 9.75 9.89
N SER A 12 11.48 10.52 10.56
CA SER A 12 10.99 10.19 11.91
C SER A 12 10.14 8.91 11.94
N TYR A 13 9.37 8.66 10.88
CA TYR A 13 8.60 7.42 10.74
C TYR A 13 9.52 6.21 10.61
N ILE A 14 10.59 6.30 9.79
CA ILE A 14 11.59 5.24 9.66
C ILE A 14 12.26 4.94 11.00
N ASP A 15 12.57 5.96 11.81
CA ASP A 15 13.15 5.75 13.14
C ASP A 15 12.18 5.03 14.09
N VAL A 16 10.87 5.32 14.01
CA VAL A 16 9.85 4.59 14.77
C VAL A 16 9.78 3.12 14.32
N LEU A 17 9.83 2.84 13.02
CA LEU A 17 9.85 1.47 12.50
C LEU A 17 11.04 0.67 13.04
N LYS A 18 12.25 1.25 12.99
CA LYS A 18 13.47 0.63 13.53
C LYS A 18 13.33 0.32 15.03
N LYS A 19 12.78 1.26 15.81
CA LYS A 19 12.55 1.05 17.26
C LYS A 19 11.51 -0.04 17.53
N ARG A 20 10.45 -0.13 16.72
CA ARG A 20 9.45 -1.20 16.84
C ARG A 20 10.03 -2.57 16.49
N GLU A 21 10.86 -2.65 15.47
CA GLU A 21 11.52 -3.90 15.10
C GLU A 21 12.41 -4.45 16.23
N VAL A 22 13.15 -3.57 16.92
CA VAL A 22 13.99 -3.94 18.08
C VAL A 22 13.17 -4.40 19.29
N ARG A 23 11.99 -3.80 19.52
CA ARG A 23 11.14 -4.09 20.70
C ARG A 23 10.09 -5.17 20.44
N ARG A 24 10.13 -5.82 19.28
CA ARG A 24 9.05 -6.67 18.80
C ARG A 24 8.82 -7.87 19.71
N GLY A 25 7.59 -8.01 20.21
CA GLY A 25 7.14 -9.21 20.90
C GLY A 25 6.86 -10.38 19.94
N PRO A 26 6.79 -11.64 20.42
CA PRO A 26 6.58 -12.81 19.57
C PRO A 26 5.22 -12.82 18.82
N LEU A 27 4.24 -12.04 19.29
CA LEU A 27 2.89 -11.94 18.71
C LEU A 27 2.69 -10.71 17.81
N GLU A 28 3.73 -9.89 17.61
CA GLU A 28 3.61 -8.66 16.82
C GLU A 28 3.93 -8.88 15.34
N VAL A 29 3.03 -8.40 14.48
CA VAL A 29 3.19 -8.37 13.03
C VAL A 29 4.46 -7.61 12.69
N LYS A 30 5.35 -8.21 11.88
CA LYS A 30 6.56 -7.51 11.43
C LYS A 30 6.11 -6.28 10.62
N PRO A 31 6.46 -5.05 11.05
CA PRO A 31 6.09 -3.86 10.31
C PRO A 31 6.77 -3.87 8.93
N TRP A 32 6.07 -3.35 7.93
CA TRP A 32 6.67 -3.16 6.62
C TRP A 32 7.71 -2.04 6.68
N ASN A 33 8.99 -2.37 6.47
CA ASN A 33 10.07 -1.39 6.39
C ASN A 33 10.46 -1.13 4.92
N PRO A 34 10.08 0.02 4.34
CA PRO A 34 10.33 0.32 2.94
C PRO A 34 11.80 0.58 2.60
N THR A 35 12.69 0.72 3.60
CA THR A 35 14.13 0.88 3.39
C THR A 35 14.92 -0.42 3.59
N GLU A 36 14.27 -1.54 3.95
CA GLU A 36 14.96 -2.82 4.18
C GLU A 36 15.41 -3.46 2.86
N THR A 37 14.71 -3.18 1.76
CA THR A 37 15.02 -3.72 0.43
C THR A 37 14.74 -2.68 -0.64
N ASP A 38 15.72 -2.45 -1.53
CA ASP A 38 15.47 -1.72 -2.75
C ASP A 38 14.41 -2.44 -3.60
N PRO A 39 13.54 -1.69 -4.31
CA PRO A 39 12.59 -2.30 -5.22
C PRO A 39 13.33 -2.92 -6.41
N ASP A 40 12.93 -4.14 -6.79
CA ASP A 40 13.43 -4.84 -7.99
C ASP A 40 13.21 -4.00 -9.26
N ALA A 41 12.10 -3.26 -9.30
CA ALA A 41 11.81 -2.27 -10.30
C ALA A 41 10.81 -1.25 -9.76
N GLN A 42 10.92 -0.01 -10.22
CA GLN A 42 9.95 1.04 -9.91
C GLN A 42 9.83 2.00 -11.09
N GLY A 43 8.72 2.74 -11.13
CA GLY A 43 8.51 3.71 -12.18
C GLY A 43 7.23 4.50 -12.00
N SER A 44 6.96 5.36 -12.98
CA SER A 44 5.72 6.11 -13.03
C SER A 44 5.10 6.06 -14.42
N PHE A 45 3.78 6.21 -14.46
CA PHE A 45 3.01 6.44 -15.66
C PHE A 45 2.33 7.81 -15.56
N SER A 46 2.48 8.61 -16.60
CA SER A 46 1.59 9.74 -16.89
C SER A 46 0.53 9.25 -17.86
N LEU A 47 -0.73 9.35 -17.48
CA LEU A 47 -1.86 8.88 -18.26
C LEU A 47 -2.65 10.08 -18.77
N ALA A 48 -3.52 9.84 -19.76
CA ALA A 48 -4.37 10.88 -20.31
C ALA A 48 -5.22 11.55 -19.22
N ARG A 49 -5.64 12.80 -19.46
CA ARG A 49 -6.56 13.55 -18.59
C ARG A 49 -6.06 13.77 -17.15
N GLY A 50 -4.74 13.86 -16.96
CA GLY A 50 -4.12 14.20 -15.69
C GLY A 50 -4.05 13.05 -14.68
N HIS A 51 -4.43 11.83 -15.07
CA HIS A 51 -4.22 10.65 -14.22
C HIS A 51 -2.73 10.28 -14.19
N ALA A 52 -2.25 9.77 -13.07
CA ALA A 52 -0.86 9.35 -12.94
C ALA A 52 -0.75 8.20 -11.93
N MET A 53 0.25 7.33 -12.10
CA MET A 53 0.51 6.24 -11.17
C MET A 53 2.00 6.08 -10.92
N MET A 54 2.38 5.96 -9.66
CA MET A 54 3.67 5.44 -9.22
C MET A 54 3.50 3.96 -8.92
N TRP A 55 4.50 3.15 -9.24
CA TRP A 55 4.50 1.72 -8.93
C TRP A 55 5.87 1.22 -8.52
N SER A 56 5.91 0.19 -7.70
CA SER A 56 7.12 -0.56 -7.40
C SER A 56 6.84 -2.06 -7.26
N ILE A 57 7.84 -2.83 -7.67
CA ILE A 57 7.96 -4.28 -7.52
C ILE A 57 9.00 -4.48 -6.43
N HIS A 58 8.62 -5.17 -5.36
CA HIS A 58 9.53 -5.51 -4.28
C HIS A 58 9.82 -7.01 -4.29
N ALA A 59 10.90 -7.41 -3.61
CA ALA A 59 11.26 -8.81 -3.47
C ALA A 59 10.14 -9.65 -2.85
N SER A 60 10.16 -10.96 -3.12
CA SER A 60 9.10 -11.90 -2.76
C SER A 60 8.74 -11.93 -1.26
N ARG A 61 9.69 -11.62 -0.39
CA ARG A 61 9.49 -11.54 1.07
C ARG A 61 8.47 -10.47 1.45
N VAL A 62 8.43 -9.35 0.73
CA VAL A 62 7.51 -8.22 0.97
C VAL A 62 6.08 -8.61 0.62
N TYR A 63 5.90 -9.37 -0.48
CA TYR A 63 4.58 -9.87 -0.87
C TYR A 63 3.97 -10.75 0.20
N LYS A 64 4.76 -11.60 0.88
CA LYS A 64 4.26 -12.51 1.92
C LYS A 64 3.59 -11.76 3.09
N LEU A 65 3.97 -10.52 3.36
CA LEU A 65 3.39 -9.71 4.43
C LEU A 65 2.03 -9.09 4.05
N ARG A 66 1.61 -9.13 2.78
CA ARG A 66 0.32 -8.57 2.34
C ARG A 66 -0.85 -9.32 2.98
N PRO A 67 -1.93 -8.62 3.39
CA PRO A 67 -3.11 -9.24 4.00
C PRO A 67 -3.71 -10.38 3.17
N LEU A 68 -3.77 -10.24 1.85
CA LEU A 68 -4.31 -11.27 0.95
C LEU A 68 -3.54 -12.61 1.07
N ASN A 69 -2.24 -12.58 1.38
CA ASN A 69 -1.45 -13.81 1.55
C ASN A 69 -1.63 -14.46 2.93
N GLN A 70 -2.33 -13.80 3.85
CA GLN A 70 -2.70 -14.35 5.16
C GLN A 70 -4.03 -15.12 5.10
N ASP A 71 -4.76 -15.01 3.99
CA ASP A 71 -6.04 -15.66 3.76
C ASP A 71 -5.95 -16.60 2.55
N GLY A 72 -5.55 -17.85 2.80
CA GLY A 72 -5.37 -18.84 1.73
C GLY A 72 -6.64 -19.10 0.93
N LYS A 73 -7.81 -19.08 1.56
CA LYS A 73 -9.09 -19.31 0.88
C LYS A 73 -9.43 -18.16 -0.06
N LEU A 74 -9.30 -16.92 0.42
CA LEU A 74 -9.54 -15.74 -0.42
C LEU A 74 -8.50 -15.65 -1.54
N LEU A 75 -7.23 -15.93 -1.24
CA LEU A 75 -6.16 -15.97 -2.24
C LEU A 75 -6.48 -16.96 -3.37
N SER A 76 -6.84 -18.21 -3.05
CA SER A 76 -7.23 -19.21 -4.05
C SER A 76 -8.45 -18.77 -4.87
N THR A 77 -9.42 -18.12 -4.23
CA THR A 77 -10.61 -17.58 -4.91
C THR A 77 -10.21 -16.48 -5.91
N VAL A 78 -9.38 -15.53 -5.49
CA VAL A 78 -8.87 -14.45 -6.34
C VAL A 78 -8.04 -15.01 -7.50
N GLN A 79 -7.17 -15.99 -7.24
CA GLN A 79 -6.35 -16.67 -8.26
C GLN A 79 -7.21 -17.36 -9.32
N GLY A 80 -8.29 -18.04 -8.91
CA GLY A 80 -9.21 -18.70 -9.84
C GLY A 80 -10.04 -17.73 -10.70
N GLN A 81 -10.22 -16.49 -10.25
CA GLN A 81 -11.06 -15.48 -10.93
C GLN A 81 -10.25 -14.42 -11.69
N THR A 82 -8.93 -14.38 -11.50
CA THR A 82 -8.08 -13.29 -11.97
C THR A 82 -6.98 -13.81 -12.87
N ARG A 83 -6.81 -13.17 -14.04
CA ARG A 83 -5.67 -13.46 -14.92
C ARG A 83 -4.34 -13.17 -14.22
N GLU A 84 -3.32 -13.97 -14.56
CA GLU A 84 -1.98 -13.91 -13.94
C GLU A 84 -1.36 -12.49 -13.97
N ASP A 85 -1.51 -11.76 -15.07
CA ASP A 85 -0.99 -10.38 -15.19
C ASP A 85 -1.64 -9.43 -14.18
N LYS A 86 -2.97 -9.50 -14.01
CA LYS A 86 -3.71 -8.71 -13.03
C LYS A 86 -3.35 -9.13 -11.60
N LEU A 87 -3.22 -10.43 -11.35
CA LEU A 87 -2.80 -10.97 -10.06
C LEU A 87 -1.41 -10.43 -9.68
N ARG A 88 -0.46 -10.41 -10.61
CA ARG A 88 0.86 -9.78 -10.40
C ARG A 88 0.74 -8.31 -10.01
N TRP A 89 -0.16 -7.57 -10.66
CA TRP A 89 -0.41 -6.16 -10.32
C TRP A 89 -1.07 -5.96 -8.95
N MET A 90 -1.85 -6.91 -8.44
CA MET A 90 -2.44 -6.83 -7.10
C MET A 90 -1.38 -6.85 -5.99
N PHE A 91 -0.22 -7.45 -6.24
CA PHE A 91 0.86 -7.54 -5.25
C PHE A 91 1.85 -6.37 -5.32
N ARG A 92 1.92 -5.66 -6.46
CA ARG A 92 2.77 -4.47 -6.63
C ARG A 92 2.29 -3.30 -5.78
N GLN A 93 3.23 -2.50 -5.28
CA GLN A 93 2.85 -1.25 -4.65
C GLN A 93 2.44 -0.24 -5.71
N ARG A 94 1.40 0.54 -5.42
CA ARG A 94 0.83 1.51 -6.35
C ARG A 94 0.39 2.74 -5.60
N ASN A 95 0.67 3.92 -6.15
CA ASN A 95 0.04 5.17 -5.75
C ASN A 95 -0.55 5.81 -7.01
N LEU A 96 -1.85 5.62 -7.18
CA LEU A 96 -2.60 6.06 -8.35
C LEU A 96 -3.39 7.32 -7.98
N THR A 97 -3.17 8.39 -8.74
CA THR A 97 -4.01 9.59 -8.70
C THR A 97 -4.93 9.58 -9.91
N ILE A 98 -6.22 9.53 -9.63
CA ILE A 98 -7.28 9.73 -10.60
C ILE A 98 -7.73 11.18 -10.47
N TYR A 99 -7.28 12.02 -11.41
CA TYR A 99 -7.77 13.39 -11.57
C TYR A 99 -9.32 13.46 -11.52
N PRO A 100 -9.91 14.44 -10.80
CA PRO A 100 -9.21 15.59 -10.18
C PRO A 100 -8.68 15.34 -8.77
N ASN A 101 -9.28 14.44 -7.99
CA ASN A 101 -9.12 14.46 -6.54
C ASN A 101 -9.25 13.11 -5.84
N LEU A 102 -9.11 12.01 -6.58
CA LEU A 102 -9.13 10.66 -6.03
C LEU A 102 -7.73 10.07 -6.03
N GLN A 103 -7.32 9.49 -4.90
CA GLN A 103 -6.05 8.80 -4.77
C GLN A 103 -6.28 7.39 -4.23
N ILE A 104 -5.71 6.40 -4.90
CA ILE A 104 -5.63 5.01 -4.43
C ILE A 104 -4.18 4.77 -4.03
N VAL A 105 -3.95 4.61 -2.72
CA VAL A 105 -2.64 4.33 -2.15
C VAL A 105 -2.62 2.88 -1.71
N ASP A 106 -1.93 2.05 -2.46
CA ASP A 106 -1.72 0.63 -2.18
C ASP A 106 -0.23 0.39 -1.88
N ILE A 107 0.19 0.87 -0.71
CA ILE A 107 1.57 0.75 -0.20
C ILE A 107 1.45 0.12 1.19
N GLY A 108 1.72 -1.18 1.29
CA GLY A 108 1.45 -1.97 2.49
C GLY A 108 -0.03 -2.35 2.63
N THR A 109 -0.90 -1.35 2.79
CA THR A 109 -2.35 -1.49 2.91
C THR A 109 -3.08 -0.65 1.87
N LEU A 110 -4.29 -1.07 1.48
CA LEU A 110 -5.08 -0.38 0.46
C LEU A 110 -5.89 0.76 1.09
N GLN A 111 -5.56 1.99 0.69
CA GLN A 111 -6.25 3.20 1.11
C GLN A 111 -6.88 3.90 -0.09
N LEU A 112 -8.10 4.37 0.09
CA LEU A 112 -8.81 5.22 -0.84
C LEU A 112 -8.96 6.61 -0.21
N ARG A 113 -8.46 7.63 -0.89
CA ARG A 113 -8.45 9.00 -0.39
C ARG A 113 -9.09 9.94 -1.39
N THR A 114 -9.95 10.84 -0.89
CA THR A 114 -10.52 11.93 -1.68
C THR A 114 -10.12 13.28 -1.10
N TRP A 115 -9.91 14.27 -1.96
CA TRP A 115 -9.57 15.64 -1.58
C TRP A 115 -10.69 16.58 -1.99
N ARG A 116 -11.46 17.08 -1.02
CA ARG A 116 -12.53 18.05 -1.28
C ARG A 116 -11.98 19.46 -1.01
N PRO A 117 -11.76 20.29 -2.04
CA PRO A 117 -11.38 21.68 -1.83
C PRO A 117 -12.55 22.43 -1.20
N LEU A 118 -12.29 23.14 -0.09
CA LEU A 118 -13.28 23.97 0.60
C LEU A 118 -12.99 25.47 0.42
N ALA A 119 -11.70 25.83 0.35
CA ALA A 119 -11.18 27.17 0.04
C ALA A 119 -9.76 27.03 -0.56
N PRO A 120 -9.15 28.09 -1.13
CA PRO A 120 -7.80 28.02 -1.70
C PRO A 120 -6.71 27.51 -0.75
N ASP A 121 -6.90 27.69 0.56
CA ASP A 121 -6.01 27.29 1.65
C ASP A 121 -6.59 26.16 2.53
N LYS A 122 -7.75 25.59 2.17
CA LYS A 122 -8.47 24.60 2.99
C LYS A 122 -9.00 23.45 2.15
N THR A 123 -8.53 22.24 2.46
CA THR A 123 -8.99 21.00 1.83
C THR A 123 -9.41 20.01 2.90
N GLU A 124 -10.59 19.43 2.75
CA GLU A 124 -11.01 18.27 3.54
C GLU A 124 -10.51 16.99 2.87
N ILE A 125 -9.83 16.15 3.64
CA ILE A 125 -9.32 14.86 3.17
C ILE A 125 -10.12 13.76 3.85
N THR A 126 -10.78 12.93 3.06
CA THR A 126 -11.40 11.69 3.56
C THR A 126 -10.52 10.51 3.14
N SER A 127 -10.21 9.61 4.08
CA SER A 127 -9.39 8.43 3.84
C SER A 127 -10.06 7.18 4.38
N HIS A 128 -10.18 6.15 3.54
CA HIS A 128 -10.76 4.86 3.89
C HIS A 128 -9.70 3.77 3.76
N CYS A 129 -9.66 2.85 4.73
CA CYS A 129 -8.89 1.61 4.62
C CYS A 129 -9.81 0.55 4.02
N LEU A 130 -9.48 0.07 2.83
CA LEU A 130 -10.30 -0.89 2.09
C LEU A 130 -9.84 -2.33 2.36
N ALA A 131 -10.78 -3.27 2.26
CA ALA A 131 -10.56 -4.70 2.42
C ALA A 131 -11.35 -5.47 1.36
N PRO A 132 -10.87 -6.64 0.91
CA PRO A 132 -11.70 -7.57 0.16
C PRO A 132 -12.91 -8.02 0.99
N ILE A 133 -14.05 -8.22 0.31
CA ILE A 133 -15.23 -8.81 0.95
C ILE A 133 -14.90 -10.26 1.31
N GLY A 134 -15.18 -10.64 2.56
CA GLY A 134 -14.90 -11.99 3.07
C GLY A 134 -13.46 -12.21 3.54
N GLU A 135 -12.66 -11.15 3.70
CA GLU A 135 -11.35 -11.22 4.36
C GLU A 135 -11.46 -11.82 5.78
N SER A 136 -10.61 -12.81 6.07
CA SER A 136 -10.48 -13.42 7.40
C SER A 136 -10.03 -12.45 8.49
N ASP A 137 -10.33 -12.79 9.74
CA ASP A 137 -9.92 -11.99 10.90
C ASP A 137 -8.40 -11.83 11.03
N GLU A 138 -7.63 -12.84 10.61
CA GLU A 138 -6.17 -12.78 10.67
C GLU A 138 -5.59 -11.85 9.59
N ALA A 139 -6.08 -11.95 8.35
CA ALA A 139 -5.72 -10.99 7.31
C ALA A 139 -6.13 -9.56 7.69
N ARG A 140 -7.31 -9.38 8.28
CA ARG A 140 -7.77 -8.10 8.82
C ARG A 140 -6.84 -7.57 9.91
N ARG A 141 -6.42 -8.42 10.86
CA ARG A 141 -5.49 -8.06 11.94
C ARG A 141 -4.17 -7.54 11.37
N VAL A 142 -3.64 -8.21 10.36
CA VAL A 142 -2.43 -7.80 9.66
C VAL A 142 -2.67 -6.46 8.95
N ARG A 143 -3.76 -6.32 8.16
CA ARG A 143 -4.06 -5.11 7.39
C ARG A 143 -4.16 -3.82 8.20
N ILE A 144 -4.73 -3.89 9.41
CA ILE A 144 -4.94 -2.71 10.27
C ILE A 144 -3.72 -2.40 11.15
N ARG A 145 -2.69 -3.26 11.18
CA ARG A 145 -1.50 -3.14 12.04
C ARG A 145 -0.17 -3.07 11.30
N LEU A 146 -0.15 -3.42 10.01
CA LEU A 146 0.97 -3.20 9.08
C LEU A 146 1.38 -1.73 9.06
#